data_AF-I3EJI9-F1
#
_entry.id   AF-I3EJI9-F1
#
_cell.length_a   1.000
_cell.length_b   1.000
_cell.length_c   1.000
_cell.angle_alpha   90.00
_cell.angle_beta   90.00
_cell.angle_gamma   90.00
#
_symmetry.space_group_name_H-M   'P 1'
#
loop_
_entity.id
_entity.type
_entity.pdbx_description
1 polymer ?
#
loop_
_entity_poly.entity_id
_entity_poly.type
_entity_poly.pdbx_seq_one_letter_code
_entity_poly.pdbx_strand_id
1 'polypeptide(L)'
;MENGKKINSLTNLASNIYCIQMYQWNKYMKKPGIKPSKSLIEEKSVNYAYMVIDTIMEVAEELGSEDKKQAFYELMENNHIIMAGVYKIRNEFYNSDINVLCEKAGLPELDDKMTSEDAMIKLCELAESKNCSRLQKALDILVKHGDDLIIVDKDGMESNASNLGLKNDDIKSLQLLTRIDTWGIGDFSEFLMSSVYGSIYNFYNNNRDNNIYFSLYNLYVTVFDMSTYIDENKIDIEAYKKENISKIKEYLNELTTIKSFGVINPVPNSKIYSDIKNYNNFNDEKFIISLIPYYIAPVRSFILTNRRSNGLFNMQSIRDFFNRNNEITVLLILGVFVFGANMLTYVKLRQPM
;
A
#
# COMPACT_ATOMS: atom_id res chain seq x y z
N MET A 1 -17.42 19.15 -12.76
CA MET A 1 -16.74 17.84 -12.73
C MET A 1 -16.15 17.49 -11.36
N GLU A 2 -16.06 18.41 -10.39
CA GLU A 2 -15.48 18.12 -9.05
C GLU A 2 -16.39 17.33 -8.09
N ASN A 3 -17.71 17.45 -8.19
CA ASN A 3 -18.64 16.69 -7.34
C ASN A 3 -18.68 15.17 -7.63
N GLY A 4 -18.19 14.71 -8.78
CA GLY A 4 -18.16 13.28 -9.14
C GLY A 4 -17.04 12.49 -8.46
N LYS A 5 -15.96 13.16 -8.05
CA LYS A 5 -14.81 12.51 -7.38
C LYS A 5 -15.08 12.27 -5.89
N LYS A 6 -15.89 13.16 -5.27
CA LYS A 6 -16.24 13.19 -3.84
C LYS A 6 -16.96 11.93 -3.34
N ILE A 7 -17.77 11.30 -4.20
CA ILE A 7 -18.57 10.11 -3.84
C ILE A 7 -17.77 8.82 -4.02
N ASN A 8 -16.74 8.81 -4.89
CA ASN A 8 -16.09 7.56 -5.29
C ASN A 8 -15.15 6.98 -4.21
N SER A 9 -14.36 7.82 -3.53
CA SER A 9 -13.33 7.33 -2.59
C SER A 9 -13.88 6.56 -1.38
N LEU A 10 -14.97 7.06 -0.76
CA LEU A 10 -15.61 6.34 0.35
C LEU A 10 -16.40 5.12 -0.13
N THR A 11 -16.97 5.16 -1.34
CA THR A 11 -17.66 4.00 -1.92
C THR A 11 -16.70 2.85 -2.17
N ASN A 12 -15.53 3.09 -2.77
CA ASN A 12 -14.51 2.06 -2.97
C ASN A 12 -14.03 1.46 -1.65
N LEU A 13 -13.75 2.33 -0.67
CA LEU A 13 -13.37 1.90 0.66
C LEU A 13 -14.47 1.05 1.33
N ALA A 14 -15.72 1.49 1.27
CA ALA A 14 -16.87 0.77 1.83
C ALA A 14 -17.03 -0.63 1.21
N SER A 15 -16.94 -0.72 -0.11
CA SER A 15 -17.00 -1.99 -0.85
C SER A 15 -15.86 -2.93 -0.46
N ASN A 16 -14.65 -2.41 -0.31
CA ASN A 16 -13.49 -3.18 0.12
C ASN A 16 -13.63 -3.68 1.57
N ILE A 17 -14.09 -2.83 2.49
CA ILE A 17 -14.35 -3.22 3.89
C ILE A 17 -15.46 -4.26 3.94
N TYR A 18 -16.53 -4.08 3.17
CA TYR A 18 -17.62 -5.06 3.06
C TYR A 18 -17.10 -6.42 2.59
N CYS A 19 -16.21 -6.46 1.59
CA CYS A 19 -15.58 -7.70 1.12
C CYS A 19 -14.79 -8.40 2.24
N ILE A 20 -13.99 -7.66 3.01
CA ILE A 20 -13.27 -8.19 4.17
C ILE A 20 -14.26 -8.76 5.18
N GLN A 21 -15.29 -8.00 5.56
CA GLN A 21 -16.28 -8.42 6.55
C GLN A 21 -17.05 -9.67 6.10
N MET A 22 -17.42 -9.77 4.82
CA MET A 22 -18.04 -10.98 4.25
C MET A 22 -17.14 -12.19 4.43
N TYR A 23 -15.84 -12.06 4.16
CA TYR A 23 -14.87 -13.13 4.37
C TYR A 23 -14.76 -13.51 5.86
N GLN A 24 -14.64 -12.51 6.75
CA GLN A 24 -14.46 -12.70 8.18
C GLN A 24 -15.68 -13.38 8.82
N TRP A 25 -16.89 -12.88 8.57
CA TRP A 25 -18.13 -13.47 9.08
C TRP A 25 -18.36 -14.88 8.51
N ASN A 26 -18.07 -15.11 7.23
CA ASN A 26 -18.16 -16.44 6.65
C ASN A 26 -17.19 -17.43 7.31
N LYS A 27 -15.96 -17.00 7.62
CA LYS A 27 -14.98 -17.82 8.34
C LYS A 27 -15.40 -18.10 9.78
N TYR A 28 -15.85 -17.08 10.51
CA TYR A 28 -16.31 -17.21 11.89
C TYR A 28 -17.52 -18.14 12.01
N MET A 29 -18.49 -17.96 11.13
CA MET A 29 -19.77 -18.65 11.21
C MET A 29 -19.74 -20.08 10.64
N LYS A 30 -18.67 -20.46 9.91
CA LYS A 30 -18.40 -21.85 9.49
C LYS A 30 -17.77 -22.73 10.60
N LYS A 31 -17.63 -22.22 11.83
CA LYS A 31 -17.21 -23.02 13.00
C LYS A 31 -18.19 -24.21 13.20
N PRO A 32 -17.70 -25.40 13.60
CA PRO A 32 -18.52 -26.60 13.72
C PRO A 32 -19.78 -26.37 14.56
N GLY A 33 -20.94 -26.78 14.04
CA GLY A 33 -22.23 -26.69 14.76
C GLY A 33 -23.09 -25.46 14.42
N ILE A 34 -22.60 -24.51 13.62
CA ILE A 34 -23.35 -23.34 13.17
C ILE A 34 -23.59 -23.47 11.66
N LYS A 35 -24.87 -23.47 11.23
CA LYS A 35 -25.27 -23.29 9.82
C LYS A 35 -25.86 -21.89 9.67
N PRO A 36 -25.05 -20.88 9.34
CA PRO A 36 -25.51 -19.50 9.30
C PRO A 36 -26.31 -19.31 8.03
N SER A 37 -27.39 -18.52 8.09
CA SER A 37 -28.02 -18.07 6.84
C SER A 37 -27.07 -17.11 6.12
N LYS A 38 -27.00 -17.23 4.79
CA LYS A 38 -26.25 -16.29 3.95
C LYS A 38 -26.68 -14.84 4.22
N SER A 39 -27.97 -14.63 4.43
CA SER A 39 -28.56 -13.31 4.74
C SER A 39 -28.00 -12.70 6.02
N LEU A 40 -27.73 -13.50 7.06
CA LEU A 40 -27.17 -13.00 8.33
C LEU A 40 -25.72 -12.55 8.15
N ILE A 41 -24.93 -13.30 7.37
CA ILE A 41 -23.55 -12.92 7.04
C ILE A 41 -23.55 -11.60 6.26
N GLU A 42 -24.43 -11.48 5.26
CA GLU A 42 -24.58 -10.26 4.47
C GLU A 42 -24.99 -9.07 5.34
N GLU A 43 -26.04 -9.22 6.16
CA GLU A 43 -26.53 -8.18 7.08
C GLU A 43 -25.43 -7.71 8.05
N LYS A 44 -24.74 -8.65 8.70
CA LYS A 44 -23.63 -8.33 9.60
C LYS A 44 -22.52 -7.60 8.85
N SER A 45 -22.11 -8.10 7.69
CA SER A 45 -21.01 -7.49 6.94
C SER A 45 -21.32 -6.07 6.48
N VAL A 46 -22.56 -5.82 6.05
CA VAL A 46 -23.06 -4.49 5.71
C VAL A 46 -23.02 -3.56 6.93
N ASN A 47 -23.55 -4.01 8.08
CA ASN A 47 -23.59 -3.20 9.30
C ASN A 47 -22.19 -2.81 9.80
N TYR A 48 -21.22 -3.73 9.76
CA TYR A 48 -19.84 -3.42 10.16
C TYR A 48 -19.16 -2.50 9.16
N ALA A 49 -19.34 -2.71 7.84
CA ALA A 49 -18.81 -1.79 6.84
C ALA A 49 -19.35 -0.37 7.04
N TYR A 50 -20.66 -0.24 7.29
CA TYR A 50 -21.26 1.06 7.63
C TYR A 50 -20.66 1.67 8.89
N MET A 51 -20.48 0.90 9.96
CA MET A 51 -19.89 1.40 11.21
C MET A 51 -18.47 1.98 11.00
N VAL A 52 -17.63 1.33 10.18
CA VAL A 52 -16.29 1.85 9.88
C VAL A 52 -16.37 3.14 9.06
N ILE A 53 -17.21 3.18 8.02
CA ILE A 53 -17.38 4.36 7.18
C ILE A 53 -17.97 5.53 7.96
N ASP A 54 -18.96 5.27 8.80
CA ASP A 54 -19.60 6.25 9.68
C ASP A 54 -18.60 6.83 10.69
N THR A 55 -17.73 5.99 11.26
CA THR A 55 -16.59 6.43 12.09
C THR A 55 -15.68 7.40 11.34
N ILE A 56 -15.31 7.08 10.10
CA ILE A 56 -14.47 7.95 9.26
C ILE A 56 -15.20 9.27 8.95
N MET A 57 -16.50 9.21 8.63
CA MET A 57 -17.29 10.40 8.33
C MET A 57 -17.42 11.31 9.56
N GLU A 58 -17.68 10.77 10.75
CA GLU A 58 -17.76 11.55 11.99
C GLU A 58 -16.45 12.26 12.32
N VAL A 59 -15.31 11.59 12.14
CA VAL A 59 -14.01 12.25 12.33
C VAL A 59 -13.79 13.36 11.31
N ALA A 60 -14.23 13.17 10.06
CA ALA A 60 -14.10 14.17 9.00
C ALA A 60 -14.89 15.46 9.31
N GLU A 61 -16.08 15.35 9.93
CA GLU A 61 -16.90 16.51 10.29
C GLU A 61 -16.15 17.53 11.16
N GLU A 62 -15.23 17.07 12.00
CA GLU A 62 -14.43 17.94 12.87
C GLU A 62 -13.28 18.68 12.18
N LEU A 63 -12.95 18.34 10.92
CA LEU A 63 -11.89 19.01 10.17
C LEU A 63 -12.30 20.42 9.70
N GLY A 64 -13.60 20.74 9.73
CA GLY A 64 -14.14 22.10 9.62
C GLY A 64 -14.17 22.72 8.22
N SER A 65 -13.75 22.01 7.17
CA SER A 65 -13.91 22.44 5.77
C SER A 65 -13.97 21.24 4.81
N GLU A 66 -14.72 21.37 3.73
CA GLU A 66 -14.91 20.30 2.73
C GLU A 66 -13.59 19.83 2.08
N ASP A 67 -12.64 20.73 1.81
CA ASP A 67 -11.34 20.36 1.22
C ASP A 67 -10.55 19.43 2.15
N LYS A 68 -10.59 19.70 3.46
CA LYS A 68 -9.93 18.86 4.47
C LYS A 68 -10.61 17.51 4.62
N LYS A 69 -11.95 17.47 4.57
CA LYS A 69 -12.72 16.23 4.56
C LYS A 69 -12.33 15.38 3.36
N GLN A 70 -12.30 15.99 2.17
CA GLN A 70 -11.91 15.31 0.94
C GLN A 70 -10.48 14.77 1.02
N ALA A 71 -9.53 15.58 1.49
CA ALA A 71 -8.16 15.13 1.67
C ALA A 71 -8.04 13.97 2.69
N PHE A 72 -8.91 13.94 3.70
CA PHE A 72 -8.98 12.82 4.64
C PHE A 72 -9.58 11.56 4.01
N TYR A 73 -10.66 11.69 3.23
CA TYR A 73 -11.23 10.55 2.51
C TYR A 73 -10.25 9.96 1.50
N GLU A 74 -9.51 10.81 0.76
CA GLU A 74 -8.43 10.36 -0.12
C GLU A 74 -7.32 9.66 0.68
N LEU A 75 -6.96 10.17 1.87
CA LEU A 75 -6.01 9.49 2.75
C LEU A 75 -6.51 8.09 3.14
N MET A 76 -7.79 7.93 3.48
CA MET A 76 -8.39 6.63 3.84
C MET A 76 -8.49 5.67 2.66
N GLU A 77 -8.82 6.16 1.46
CA GLU A 77 -8.82 5.36 0.23
C GLU A 77 -7.42 4.81 -0.10
N ASN A 78 -6.36 5.58 0.20
CA ASN A 78 -4.97 5.15 0.02
C ASN A 78 -4.45 4.22 1.15
N ASN A 79 -5.34 3.65 1.97
CA ASN A 79 -4.99 2.58 2.89
C ASN A 79 -4.85 1.24 2.14
N HIS A 80 -3.67 1.01 1.56
CA HIS A 80 -3.41 -0.17 0.76
C HIS A 80 -3.42 -1.49 1.55
N ILE A 81 -3.38 -1.46 2.88
CA ILE A 81 -3.49 -2.68 3.73
C ILE A 81 -4.84 -3.36 3.49
N ILE A 82 -5.91 -2.57 3.38
CA ILE A 82 -7.26 -3.05 3.09
C ILE A 82 -7.29 -3.69 1.70
N MET A 83 -6.74 -3.01 0.68
CA MET A 83 -6.72 -3.54 -0.67
C MET A 83 -5.89 -4.82 -0.80
N ALA A 84 -4.75 -4.91 -0.11
CA ALA A 84 -3.97 -6.14 -0.08
C ALA A 84 -4.79 -7.32 0.48
N GLY A 85 -5.56 -7.07 1.55
CA GLY A 85 -6.47 -8.07 2.11
C GLY A 85 -7.56 -8.48 1.12
N VAL A 86 -8.22 -7.50 0.49
CA VAL A 86 -9.28 -7.73 -0.52
C VAL A 86 -8.75 -8.49 -1.73
N TYR A 87 -7.58 -8.10 -2.25
CA TYR A 87 -6.95 -8.80 -3.37
C TYR A 87 -6.76 -10.28 -3.06
N LYS A 88 -6.27 -10.62 -1.85
CA LYS A 88 -6.08 -12.02 -1.46
C LYS A 88 -7.38 -12.76 -1.21
N ILE A 89 -8.45 -12.09 -0.77
CA ILE A 89 -9.79 -12.68 -0.64
C ILE A 89 -10.41 -12.98 -2.00
N ARG A 90 -10.21 -12.10 -2.99
CA ARG A 90 -10.77 -12.17 -4.35
C ARG A 90 -9.71 -12.50 -5.41
N ASN A 91 -8.68 -13.25 -5.06
CA ASN A 91 -7.52 -13.43 -5.94
C ASN A 91 -7.91 -14.13 -7.25
N GLU A 92 -8.78 -15.14 -7.22
CA GLU A 92 -9.27 -15.82 -8.42
C GLU A 92 -9.98 -14.86 -9.38
N PHE A 93 -10.84 -14.00 -8.84
CA PHE A 93 -11.55 -12.97 -9.60
C PHE A 93 -10.57 -11.98 -10.23
N TYR A 94 -9.69 -11.36 -9.44
CA TYR A 94 -8.75 -10.37 -9.97
C TYR A 94 -7.74 -10.99 -10.93
N ASN A 95 -7.25 -12.20 -10.67
CA ASN A 95 -6.30 -12.88 -11.56
C ASN A 95 -6.94 -13.17 -12.92
N SER A 96 -8.21 -13.57 -12.94
CA SER A 96 -8.96 -13.76 -14.18
C SER A 96 -9.01 -12.47 -15.00
N ASP A 97 -9.42 -11.36 -14.37
CA ASP A 97 -9.52 -10.06 -15.04
C ASP A 97 -8.16 -9.54 -15.52
N ILE A 98 -7.11 -9.70 -14.71
CA ILE A 98 -5.75 -9.31 -15.06
C ILE A 98 -5.22 -10.15 -16.23
N ASN A 99 -5.54 -11.44 -16.31
CA ASN A 99 -5.14 -12.28 -17.44
C ASN A 99 -5.79 -11.81 -18.75
N VAL A 100 -7.09 -11.51 -18.72
CA VAL A 100 -7.79 -10.94 -19.89
C VAL A 100 -7.18 -9.59 -20.27
N LEU A 101 -6.86 -8.73 -19.30
CA LEU A 101 -6.15 -7.47 -19.55
C LEU A 101 -4.82 -7.68 -20.27
N CYS A 102 -4.01 -8.64 -19.82
CA CYS A 102 -2.71 -8.95 -20.41
C CYS A 102 -2.86 -9.46 -21.85
N GLU A 103 -3.79 -10.37 -22.10
CA GLU A 103 -4.08 -10.92 -23.44
C GLU A 103 -4.47 -9.81 -24.41
N LYS A 104 -5.42 -8.95 -24.03
CA LYS A 104 -5.93 -7.86 -24.88
C LYS A 104 -4.89 -6.77 -25.11
N ALA A 105 -3.98 -6.55 -24.15
CA ALA A 105 -2.84 -5.64 -24.31
C ALA A 105 -1.68 -6.25 -25.13
N GLY A 106 -1.76 -7.52 -25.52
CA GLY A 106 -0.70 -8.24 -26.23
C GLY A 106 0.57 -8.38 -25.39
N LEU A 107 0.45 -8.40 -24.06
CA LEU A 107 1.59 -8.59 -23.17
C LEU A 107 1.99 -10.07 -23.12
N PRO A 108 3.29 -10.39 -23.20
CA PRO A 108 3.74 -11.76 -23.05
C PRO A 108 3.44 -12.25 -21.64
N GLU A 109 3.19 -13.55 -21.52
CA GLU A 109 3.09 -14.21 -20.23
C GLU A 109 4.40 -14.05 -19.44
N LEU A 110 4.28 -13.99 -18.11
CA LEU A 110 5.44 -14.02 -17.25
C LEU A 110 6.10 -15.40 -17.33
N ASP A 111 7.42 -15.43 -17.38
CA ASP A 111 8.24 -16.64 -17.36
C ASP A 111 7.72 -17.64 -16.29
N ASP A 112 7.42 -18.86 -16.72
CA ASP A 112 6.92 -19.93 -15.85
C ASP A 112 7.88 -20.28 -14.72
N LYS A 113 9.16 -19.93 -14.84
CA LYS A 113 10.16 -20.12 -13.79
C LYS A 113 10.17 -19.00 -12.74
N MET A 114 9.42 -17.93 -12.94
CA MET A 114 9.34 -16.82 -12.00
C MET A 114 8.68 -17.29 -10.70
N THR A 115 9.40 -17.19 -9.58
CA THR A 115 8.84 -17.52 -8.27
C THR A 115 8.02 -16.35 -7.69
N SER A 116 7.28 -16.62 -6.60
CA SER A 116 6.60 -15.57 -5.83
C SER A 116 7.57 -14.52 -5.29
N GLU A 117 8.76 -14.93 -4.84
CA GLU A 117 9.82 -14.03 -4.39
C GLU A 117 10.34 -13.15 -5.52
N ASP A 118 10.63 -13.72 -6.69
CA ASP A 118 11.03 -12.95 -7.88
C ASP A 118 9.99 -11.90 -8.27
N ALA A 119 8.71 -12.29 -8.27
CA ALA A 119 7.60 -11.39 -8.57
C ALA A 119 7.48 -10.27 -7.55
N MET A 120 7.60 -10.59 -6.25
CA MET A 120 7.51 -9.60 -5.17
C MET A 120 8.68 -8.63 -5.17
N ILE A 121 9.91 -9.11 -5.44
CA ILE A 121 11.08 -8.24 -5.61
C ILE A 121 10.82 -7.25 -6.74
N LYS A 122 10.33 -7.71 -7.90
CA LYS A 122 9.98 -6.84 -9.03
C LYS A 122 8.85 -5.87 -8.70
N LEU A 123 7.83 -6.30 -7.94
CA LEU A 123 6.76 -5.42 -7.46
C LEU A 123 7.30 -4.29 -6.57
N CYS A 124 8.36 -4.54 -5.81
CA CYS A 124 8.98 -3.51 -4.96
C CYS A 124 9.86 -2.53 -5.74
N GLU A 125 10.18 -2.79 -7.01
CA GLU A 125 10.90 -1.87 -7.86
C GLU A 125 10.01 -0.72 -8.35
N LEU A 126 10.66 0.34 -8.83
CA LEU A 126 9.97 1.48 -9.45
C LEU A 126 9.23 1.05 -10.73
N ALA A 127 8.04 1.61 -10.91
CA ALA A 127 7.36 1.62 -12.20
C ALA A 127 8.15 2.46 -13.23
N GLU A 128 7.84 2.33 -14.52
CA GLU A 128 8.49 3.11 -15.59
C GLU A 128 8.37 4.61 -15.39
N SER A 129 7.26 5.06 -14.77
CA SER A 129 7.05 6.46 -14.40
C SER A 129 8.05 6.99 -13.36
N LYS A 130 8.71 6.08 -12.62
CA LYS A 130 9.62 6.36 -11.49
C LYS A 130 8.99 7.17 -10.35
N ASN A 131 7.67 7.29 -10.32
CA ASN A 131 6.93 8.08 -9.33
C ASN A 131 6.24 7.24 -8.26
N CYS A 132 6.36 5.92 -8.33
CA CYS A 132 5.89 4.95 -7.34
C CYS A 132 6.53 3.58 -7.60
N SER A 133 6.39 2.65 -6.66
CA SER A 133 6.67 1.25 -6.92
C SER A 133 5.59 0.62 -7.80
N ARG A 134 5.92 -0.53 -8.41
CA ARG A 134 4.94 -1.35 -9.14
C ARG A 134 3.85 -1.89 -8.22
N LEU A 135 4.19 -2.25 -6.98
CA LEU A 135 3.25 -2.70 -5.97
C LEU A 135 2.22 -1.63 -5.65
N GLN A 136 2.68 -0.41 -5.34
CA GLN A 136 1.78 0.70 -5.05
C GLN A 136 0.89 0.99 -6.26
N LYS A 137 1.46 0.98 -7.46
CA LYS A 137 0.71 1.21 -8.69
C LYS A 137 -0.38 0.17 -8.92
N ALA A 138 -0.07 -1.11 -8.72
CA ALA A 138 -1.02 -2.20 -8.84
C ALA A 138 -2.16 -2.05 -7.82
N LEU A 139 -1.84 -1.77 -6.55
CA LEU A 139 -2.86 -1.58 -5.51
C LEU A 139 -3.70 -0.32 -5.75
N ASP A 140 -3.11 0.78 -6.21
CA ASP A 140 -3.84 1.99 -6.60
C ASP A 140 -4.88 1.74 -7.70
N ILE A 141 -4.52 0.90 -8.69
CA ILE A 141 -5.43 0.52 -9.76
C ILE A 141 -6.57 -0.34 -9.20
N LEU A 142 -6.27 -1.33 -8.37
CA LEU A 142 -7.29 -2.19 -7.79
C LEU A 142 -8.26 -1.42 -6.86
N VAL A 143 -7.75 -0.47 -6.06
CA VAL A 143 -8.60 0.37 -5.21
C VAL A 143 -9.61 1.17 -6.04
N LYS A 144 -9.17 1.74 -7.17
CA LYS A 144 -9.97 2.70 -7.94
C LYS A 144 -10.83 2.06 -9.02
N HIS A 145 -10.36 0.94 -9.57
CA HIS A 145 -10.87 0.37 -10.81
C HIS A 145 -10.95 -1.16 -10.76
N GLY A 146 -10.79 -1.80 -9.59
CA GLY A 146 -10.71 -3.26 -9.49
C GLY A 146 -11.92 -4.00 -10.07
N ASP A 147 -13.13 -3.48 -9.89
CA ASP A 147 -14.35 -4.08 -10.45
C ASP A 147 -14.62 -3.67 -11.91
N ASP A 148 -13.86 -2.70 -12.44
CA ASP A 148 -14.04 -2.13 -13.78
C ASP A 148 -12.90 -2.50 -14.74
N LEU A 149 -12.00 -3.40 -14.36
CA LEU A 149 -10.85 -3.79 -15.19
C LEU A 149 -11.29 -4.37 -16.55
N ILE A 150 -12.40 -5.11 -16.55
CA ILE A 150 -12.99 -5.76 -17.71
C ILE A 150 -14.42 -5.23 -17.91
N ILE A 151 -14.84 -5.05 -19.17
CA ILE A 151 -16.22 -4.80 -19.55
C ILE A 151 -16.78 -6.09 -20.15
N VAL A 152 -18.01 -6.44 -19.79
CA VAL A 152 -18.75 -7.51 -20.47
C VAL A 152 -19.70 -6.87 -21.46
N ASP A 153 -19.53 -7.18 -22.74
CA ASP A 153 -20.40 -6.71 -23.82
C ASP A 153 -21.03 -7.87 -24.58
N LYS A 154 -21.57 -7.60 -25.78
CA LYS A 154 -22.23 -8.61 -26.61
C LYS A 154 -21.25 -9.60 -27.25
N ASP A 155 -19.99 -9.22 -27.38
CA ASP A 155 -18.94 -9.99 -28.03
C ASP A 155 -18.05 -10.73 -27.01
N GLY A 156 -18.18 -10.41 -25.72
CA GLY A 156 -17.65 -11.18 -24.60
C GLY A 156 -17.01 -10.31 -23.52
N MET A 157 -15.91 -10.80 -22.94
CA MET A 157 -15.09 -10.01 -22.02
C MET A 157 -14.10 -9.15 -22.81
N GLU A 158 -14.16 -7.83 -22.60
CA GLU A 158 -13.27 -6.83 -23.21
C GLU A 158 -12.43 -6.12 -22.15
N SER A 159 -11.22 -5.71 -22.53
CA SER A 159 -10.35 -4.92 -21.66
C SER A 159 -10.84 -3.48 -21.55
N ASN A 160 -10.98 -2.96 -20.33
CA ASN A 160 -11.30 -1.56 -20.09
C ASN A 160 -10.05 -0.65 -19.98
N ALA A 161 -8.85 -1.20 -20.25
CA ALA A 161 -7.59 -0.52 -19.99
C ALA A 161 -7.49 0.89 -20.62
N SER A 162 -7.97 1.03 -21.87
CA SER A 162 -7.92 2.31 -22.59
C SER A 162 -8.79 3.39 -21.94
N ASN A 163 -10.01 3.05 -21.51
CA ASN A 163 -10.92 4.01 -20.86
C ASN A 163 -10.43 4.37 -19.45
N LEU A 164 -9.79 3.42 -18.77
CA LEU A 164 -9.16 3.62 -17.47
C LEU A 164 -7.79 4.33 -17.56
N GLY A 165 -7.29 4.60 -18.77
CA GLY A 165 -6.00 5.23 -19.00
C GLY A 165 -4.80 4.39 -18.54
N LEU A 166 -4.95 3.06 -18.48
CA LEU A 166 -3.90 2.13 -18.07
C LEU A 166 -2.89 1.94 -19.19
N LYS A 167 -1.61 2.03 -18.84
CA LYS A 167 -0.49 1.74 -19.76
C LYS A 167 -0.04 0.29 -19.63
N ASN A 168 0.73 -0.19 -20.60
CA ASN A 168 1.33 -1.53 -20.56
C ASN A 168 2.14 -1.78 -19.29
N ASP A 169 2.86 -0.78 -18.77
CA ASP A 169 3.60 -0.89 -17.51
C ASP A 169 2.70 -1.05 -16.27
N ASP A 170 1.51 -0.47 -16.32
CA ASP A 170 0.49 -0.59 -15.28
C ASP A 170 -0.07 -2.02 -15.27
N ILE A 171 -0.44 -2.53 -16.45
CA ILE A 171 -0.93 -3.90 -16.64
C ILE A 171 0.15 -4.91 -16.27
N LYS A 172 1.42 -4.66 -16.60
CA LYS A 172 2.56 -5.49 -16.17
C LYS A 172 2.71 -5.52 -14.64
N SER A 173 2.42 -4.42 -13.96
CA SER A 173 2.47 -4.36 -12.50
C SER A 173 1.34 -5.19 -11.88
N LEU A 174 0.14 -5.16 -12.47
CA LEU A 174 -0.95 -6.08 -12.11
C LEU A 174 -0.59 -7.54 -12.42
N GLN A 175 0.02 -7.81 -13.57
CA GLN A 175 0.45 -9.15 -13.98
C GLN A 175 1.44 -9.75 -12.97
N LEU A 176 2.40 -8.97 -12.47
CA LEU A 176 3.32 -9.44 -11.42
C LEU A 176 2.58 -9.78 -10.11
N LEU A 177 1.53 -9.05 -9.78
CA LEU A 177 0.72 -9.30 -8.59
C LEU A 177 0.05 -10.68 -8.64
N THR A 178 -0.27 -11.23 -9.81
CA THR A 178 -0.88 -12.56 -9.94
C THR A 178 0.08 -13.71 -9.55
N ARG A 179 1.40 -13.45 -9.51
CA ARG A 179 2.45 -14.44 -9.21
C ARG A 179 2.87 -14.51 -7.73
N ILE A 180 2.28 -13.71 -6.84
CA ILE A 180 2.61 -13.74 -5.40
C ILE A 180 1.74 -14.72 -4.60
N ASP A 181 1.40 -15.88 -5.17
CA ASP A 181 0.44 -16.86 -4.66
C ASP A 181 0.90 -17.63 -3.40
N THR A 182 2.20 -17.67 -3.13
CA THR A 182 2.79 -18.36 -1.96
C THR A 182 2.29 -17.83 -0.61
N TRP A 183 1.93 -16.54 -0.54
CA TRP A 183 1.56 -15.88 0.71
C TRP A 183 0.05 -15.70 0.86
N GLY A 184 -0.45 -15.90 2.08
CA GLY A 184 -1.86 -15.75 2.41
C GLY A 184 -2.32 -14.31 2.61
N ILE A 185 -3.60 -14.12 2.95
CA ILE A 185 -4.20 -12.81 3.27
C ILE A 185 -3.41 -12.12 4.40
N GLY A 186 -3.16 -12.84 5.50
CA GLY A 186 -2.45 -12.31 6.67
C GLY A 186 -1.03 -11.85 6.34
N ASP A 187 -0.28 -12.68 5.61
CA ASP A 187 1.10 -12.39 5.21
C ASP A 187 1.20 -11.11 4.37
N PHE A 188 0.27 -10.89 3.43
CA PHE A 188 0.32 -9.74 2.53
C PHE A 188 -0.12 -8.43 3.19
N SER A 189 -1.15 -8.46 4.02
CA SER A 189 -1.52 -7.30 4.85
C SER A 189 -0.42 -6.98 5.86
N GLU A 190 0.17 -7.98 6.52
CA GLU A 190 1.29 -7.80 7.46
C GLU A 190 2.52 -7.19 6.79
N PHE A 191 2.84 -7.58 5.55
CA PHE A 191 3.93 -6.97 4.81
C PHE A 191 3.75 -5.45 4.64
N LEU A 192 2.55 -5.00 4.27
CA LEU A 192 2.27 -3.56 4.18
C LEU A 192 2.28 -2.91 5.56
N MET A 193 1.65 -3.52 6.57
CA MET A 193 1.61 -3.01 7.93
C MET A 193 3.03 -2.85 8.50
N SER A 194 3.78 -3.93 8.63
CA SER A 194 5.06 -3.96 9.32
C SER A 194 6.19 -3.41 8.46
N SER A 195 6.39 -3.95 7.25
CA SER A 195 7.59 -3.65 6.47
C SER A 195 7.47 -2.35 5.64
N VAL A 196 6.26 -1.96 5.23
CA VAL A 196 6.07 -0.71 4.47
C VAL A 196 5.70 0.45 5.38
N TYR A 197 4.51 0.45 5.98
CA TYR A 197 4.03 1.54 6.82
C TYR A 197 4.77 1.61 8.17
N GLY A 198 5.11 0.46 8.77
CA GLY A 198 5.89 0.39 10.00
C GLY A 198 7.34 0.86 9.83
N SER A 199 7.83 0.98 8.58
CA SER A 199 9.11 1.65 8.30
C SER A 199 8.98 3.17 8.28
N ILE A 200 7.78 3.74 8.21
CA ILE A 200 7.55 5.18 8.10
C ILE A 200 7.28 5.75 9.49
N TYR A 201 8.10 6.69 9.92
CA TYR A 201 7.92 7.37 11.19
C TYR A 201 7.99 8.89 11.04
N ASN A 202 7.52 9.61 12.05
CA ASN A 202 7.40 11.06 12.01
C ASN A 202 8.03 11.76 13.22
N PHE A 203 8.46 13.00 12.97
CA PHE A 203 9.05 13.91 13.95
C PHE A 203 8.23 15.20 14.11
N TYR A 204 8.05 15.68 15.34
CA TYR A 204 7.42 16.98 15.64
C TYR A 204 8.41 18.15 15.68
N ASN A 205 9.70 17.89 15.88
CA ASN A 205 10.75 18.90 15.95
C ASN A 205 11.90 18.58 14.98
N ASN A 206 12.62 19.62 14.55
CA ASN A 206 13.81 19.47 13.70
C ASN A 206 14.98 18.86 14.48
N ASN A 207 14.94 18.92 15.81
CA ASN A 207 15.82 18.13 16.66
C ASN A 207 15.31 16.70 16.63
N ARG A 208 16.14 15.79 16.13
CA ARG A 208 15.91 14.34 16.07
C ARG A 208 15.93 13.68 17.47
N ASP A 209 15.53 14.42 18.51
CA ASP A 209 15.56 13.98 19.89
C ASP A 209 14.31 13.13 20.19
N ASN A 210 14.58 11.82 20.26
CA ASN A 210 13.93 10.70 20.95
C ASN A 210 12.44 10.37 20.79
N ASN A 211 11.58 11.24 20.29
CA ASN A 211 10.17 10.88 20.14
C ASN A 211 9.84 10.52 18.68
N ILE A 212 9.99 9.23 18.38
CA ILE A 212 9.59 8.60 17.12
C ILE A 212 8.11 8.22 17.22
N TYR A 213 7.31 8.68 16.27
CA TYR A 213 5.89 8.36 16.19
C TYR A 213 5.58 7.67 14.86
N PHE A 214 4.55 6.84 14.86
CA PHE A 214 4.14 6.03 13.71
C PHE A 214 2.69 6.36 13.32
N SER A 215 2.36 7.65 13.26
CA SER A 215 0.98 8.12 13.19
C SER A 215 0.25 7.62 11.94
N LEU A 216 0.94 7.54 10.79
CA LEU A 216 0.37 6.96 9.56
C LEU A 216 0.07 5.47 9.71
N TYR A 217 1.04 4.71 10.22
CA TYR A 217 0.89 3.28 10.47
C TYR A 217 -0.26 3.03 11.45
N ASN A 218 -0.28 3.72 12.59
CA ASN A 218 -1.30 3.56 13.62
C ASN A 218 -2.69 3.91 13.08
N LEU A 219 -2.81 4.97 12.27
CA LEU A 219 -4.06 5.35 11.61
C LEU A 219 -4.57 4.24 10.70
N TYR A 220 -3.72 3.76 9.79
CA TYR A 220 -4.15 2.76 8.81
C TYR A 220 -4.42 1.39 9.44
N VAL A 221 -3.62 1.00 10.43
CA VAL A 221 -3.83 -0.23 11.20
C VAL A 221 -5.13 -0.16 12.00
N THR A 222 -5.43 0.98 12.64
CA THR A 222 -6.71 1.15 13.36
C THR A 222 -7.91 0.91 12.44
N VAL A 223 -7.91 1.52 11.24
CA VAL A 223 -9.00 1.32 10.28
C VAL A 223 -9.05 -0.11 9.75
N PHE A 224 -7.90 -0.74 9.52
CA PHE A 224 -7.83 -2.14 9.10
C PHE A 224 -8.32 -3.11 10.17
N ASP A 225 -7.95 -2.89 11.44
CA ASP A 225 -8.41 -3.67 12.58
C ASP A 225 -9.93 -3.57 12.73
N MET A 226 -10.49 -2.36 12.63
CA MET A 226 -11.94 -2.17 12.57
C MET A 226 -12.58 -2.94 11.39
N SER A 227 -11.91 -2.97 10.24
CA SER A 227 -12.40 -3.64 9.03
C SER A 227 -12.35 -5.16 9.12
N THR A 228 -11.53 -5.72 10.00
CA THR A 228 -11.39 -7.17 10.23
C THR A 228 -12.06 -7.64 11.52
N TYR A 229 -12.48 -6.71 12.37
CA TYR A 229 -13.09 -6.98 13.65
C TYR A 229 -14.38 -7.79 13.50
N ILE A 230 -14.48 -8.85 14.29
CA ILE A 230 -15.68 -9.66 14.49
C ILE A 230 -16.03 -9.54 15.96
N ASP A 231 -17.23 -9.08 16.25
CA ASP A 231 -17.72 -9.02 17.62
C ASP A 231 -18.17 -10.40 18.11
N GLU A 232 -17.19 -11.23 18.47
CA GLU A 232 -17.45 -12.53 19.08
C GLU A 232 -18.05 -12.40 20.50
N ASN A 233 -17.87 -11.24 21.15
CA ASN A 233 -18.10 -11.05 22.60
C ASN A 233 -19.26 -10.11 22.95
N LYS A 234 -20.01 -9.60 21.98
CA LYS A 234 -21.07 -8.58 22.16
C LYS A 234 -20.54 -7.30 22.80
N ILE A 235 -19.39 -6.81 22.35
CA ILE A 235 -18.90 -5.48 22.74
C ILE A 235 -19.93 -4.45 22.30
N ASP A 236 -20.17 -3.46 23.15
CA ASP A 236 -20.98 -2.30 22.79
C ASP A 236 -20.36 -1.60 21.56
N ILE A 237 -21.00 -1.77 20.40
CA ILE A 237 -20.55 -1.22 19.11
C ILE A 237 -20.36 0.29 19.21
N GLU A 238 -21.19 0.99 19.99
CA GLU A 238 -21.07 2.44 20.18
C GLU A 238 -19.84 2.80 21.00
N ALA A 239 -19.51 2.00 22.03
CA ALA A 239 -18.28 2.19 22.79
C ALA A 239 -17.04 1.93 21.92
N TYR A 240 -17.05 0.86 21.12
CA TYR A 240 -15.98 0.54 20.19
C TYR A 240 -15.80 1.64 19.14
N LYS A 241 -16.90 2.14 18.57
CA LYS A 241 -16.91 3.28 17.66
C LYS A 241 -16.29 4.52 18.30
N LYS A 242 -16.73 4.90 19.51
CA LYS A 242 -16.21 6.07 20.23
C LYS A 242 -14.73 5.99 20.54
N GLU A 243 -14.24 4.80 20.90
CA GLU A 243 -12.81 4.55 21.13
C GLU A 243 -12.01 4.80 19.85
N ASN A 244 -12.44 4.23 18.72
CA ASN A 244 -11.73 4.38 17.45
C ASN A 244 -11.82 5.80 16.89
N ILE A 245 -12.94 6.50 17.05
CA ILE A 245 -13.05 7.94 16.74
C ILE A 245 -11.95 8.72 17.47
N SER A 246 -11.75 8.43 18.76
CA SER A 246 -10.74 9.12 19.57
C SER A 246 -9.32 8.82 19.09
N LYS A 247 -9.00 7.55 18.78
CA LYS A 247 -7.70 7.13 18.24
C LYS A 247 -7.41 7.78 16.88
N ILE A 248 -8.36 7.72 15.95
CA ILE A 248 -8.19 8.29 14.61
C ILE A 248 -7.95 9.80 14.72
N LYS A 249 -8.72 10.52 15.56
CA LYS A 249 -8.50 11.96 15.80
C LYS A 249 -7.12 12.26 16.35
N GLU A 250 -6.65 11.47 17.31
CA GLU A 250 -5.29 11.58 17.84
C GLU A 250 -4.27 11.48 16.69
N TYR A 251 -4.30 10.40 15.90
CA TYR A 251 -3.36 10.20 14.80
C TYR A 251 -3.47 11.25 13.69
N LEU A 252 -4.66 11.79 13.41
CA LEU A 252 -4.79 12.92 12.47
C LEU A 252 -4.18 14.21 13.02
N ASN A 253 -4.42 14.53 14.29
CA ASN A 253 -3.82 15.69 14.94
C ASN A 253 -2.29 15.58 14.96
N GLU A 254 -1.79 14.40 15.28
CA GLU A 254 -0.38 14.05 15.12
C GLU A 254 0.10 14.32 13.70
N LEU A 255 -0.55 13.74 12.67
CA LEU A 255 -0.16 13.92 11.28
C LEU A 255 -0.05 15.40 10.86
N THR A 256 -1.00 16.24 11.25
CA THR A 256 -0.99 17.67 10.88
C THR A 256 0.16 18.47 11.52
N THR A 257 0.69 18.00 12.65
CA THR A 257 1.76 18.66 13.41
C THR A 257 3.17 18.16 13.03
N ILE A 258 3.28 17.12 12.19
CA ILE A 258 4.57 16.52 11.75
C ILE A 258 5.44 17.48 10.95
N LYS A 259 6.68 17.75 11.36
CA LYS A 259 7.61 18.56 10.57
C LYS A 259 8.27 17.79 9.43
N SER A 260 8.57 16.51 9.64
CA SER A 260 9.25 15.65 8.66
C SER A 260 8.97 14.17 8.91
N PHE A 261 9.05 13.37 7.85
CA PHE A 261 9.06 11.91 7.94
C PHE A 261 10.49 11.35 7.91
N GLY A 262 10.67 10.19 8.52
CA GLY A 262 11.87 9.36 8.42
C GLY A 262 11.50 7.94 7.97
N VAL A 263 12.54 7.20 7.59
CA VAL A 263 12.41 5.78 7.24
C VAL A 263 13.32 4.96 8.16
N ILE A 264 12.78 3.92 8.79
CA ILE A 264 13.54 3.02 9.66
C ILE A 264 14.43 2.13 8.79
N ASN A 265 15.67 1.98 9.22
CA ASN A 265 16.62 1.02 8.69
C ASN A 265 17.33 0.36 9.89
N PRO A 266 17.21 -0.96 10.10
CA PRO A 266 16.63 -1.97 9.19
C PRO A 266 15.10 -1.94 9.11
N VAL A 267 14.55 -2.35 7.96
CA VAL A 267 13.11 -2.50 7.72
C VAL A 267 12.52 -3.49 8.74
N PRO A 268 11.39 -3.17 9.41
CA PRO A 268 10.73 -4.09 10.31
C PRO A 268 10.31 -5.37 9.59
N ASN A 269 10.52 -6.50 10.26
CA ASN A 269 10.36 -7.78 9.63
C ASN A 269 8.88 -8.14 9.41
N SER A 270 8.61 -8.82 8.30
CA SER A 270 7.36 -9.56 8.01
C SER A 270 7.74 -10.85 7.31
N LYS A 271 6.83 -11.82 7.19
CA LYS A 271 7.11 -13.07 6.48
C LYS A 271 7.57 -12.82 5.03
N ILE A 272 6.82 -12.02 4.27
CA ILE A 272 7.17 -11.70 2.88
C ILE A 272 8.54 -11.02 2.81
N TYR A 273 8.81 -10.04 3.68
CA TYR A 273 10.10 -9.35 3.69
C TYR A 273 11.26 -10.31 4.04
N SER A 274 11.07 -11.21 5.01
CA SER A 274 12.05 -12.27 5.32
C SER A 274 12.32 -13.17 4.12
N ASP A 275 11.26 -13.64 3.45
CA ASP A 275 11.37 -14.58 2.34
C ASP A 275 12.13 -13.94 1.17
N ILE A 276 11.76 -12.71 0.77
CA ILE A 276 12.46 -12.01 -0.31
C ILE A 276 13.88 -11.60 0.09
N LYS A 277 14.13 -11.28 1.37
CA LYS A 277 15.46 -10.91 1.86
C LYS A 277 16.46 -12.06 1.77
N ASN A 278 15.99 -13.27 1.97
CA ASN A 278 16.79 -14.48 1.84
C ASN A 278 16.91 -14.95 0.38
N TYR A 279 16.22 -14.29 -0.56
CA TYR A 279 16.25 -14.64 -1.97
C TYR A 279 17.43 -14.00 -2.71
N ASN A 280 17.98 -14.72 -3.68
CA ASN A 280 19.12 -14.27 -4.46
C ASN A 280 18.82 -12.91 -5.13
N ASN A 281 19.76 -11.97 -5.04
CA ASN A 281 19.70 -10.62 -5.64
C ASN A 281 18.81 -9.59 -4.93
N PHE A 282 18.29 -9.88 -3.73
CA PHE A 282 17.61 -8.84 -2.96
C PHE A 282 18.60 -7.77 -2.47
N ASN A 283 18.16 -6.52 -2.52
CA ASN A 283 18.93 -5.36 -2.06
C ASN A 283 18.04 -4.51 -1.15
N ASP A 284 18.32 -4.57 0.16
CA ASP A 284 17.62 -3.82 1.21
C ASP A 284 17.55 -2.32 0.92
N GLU A 285 18.66 -1.74 0.45
CA GLU A 285 18.75 -0.32 0.18
C GLU A 285 17.88 0.07 -1.02
N LYS A 286 17.92 -0.71 -2.11
CA LYS A 286 17.09 -0.51 -3.29
C LYS A 286 15.60 -0.63 -2.95
N PHE A 287 15.25 -1.60 -2.10
CA PHE A 287 13.89 -1.78 -1.59
C PHE A 287 13.41 -0.53 -0.85
N ILE A 288 14.19 -0.06 0.14
CA ILE A 288 13.82 1.11 0.94
C ILE A 288 13.63 2.34 0.05
N ILE A 289 14.55 2.58 -0.89
CA ILE A 289 14.55 3.71 -1.82
C ILE A 289 13.36 3.66 -2.79
N SER A 290 13.05 2.48 -3.32
CA SER A 290 12.06 2.34 -4.40
C SER A 290 10.63 2.25 -3.89
N LEU A 291 10.42 1.73 -2.69
CA LEU A 291 9.09 1.42 -2.17
C LEU A 291 8.58 2.47 -1.18
N ILE A 292 9.26 2.62 -0.04
CA ILE A 292 8.71 3.28 1.15
C ILE A 292 8.32 4.76 0.94
N PRO A 293 9.13 5.60 0.27
CA PRO A 293 8.87 7.05 0.20
C PRO A 293 7.60 7.43 -0.56
N TYR A 294 7.12 6.57 -1.47
CA TYR A 294 5.93 6.86 -2.27
C TYR A 294 4.62 6.59 -1.52
N TYR A 295 4.67 5.80 -0.45
CA TYR A 295 3.55 5.61 0.48
C TYR A 295 3.33 6.84 1.39
N ILE A 296 4.26 7.80 1.39
CA ILE A 296 4.14 9.07 2.14
C ILE A 296 3.41 10.15 1.31
N ALA A 297 3.36 10.00 -0.01
CA ALA A 297 2.82 11.03 -0.91
C ALA A 297 1.34 11.41 -0.62
N PRO A 298 0.42 10.46 -0.38
CA PRO A 298 -0.97 10.79 0.00
C PRO A 298 -1.05 11.61 1.29
N VAL A 299 -0.22 11.27 2.28
CA VAL A 299 -0.16 11.96 3.58
C VAL A 299 0.30 13.40 3.44
N ARG A 300 1.25 13.65 2.52
CA ARG A 300 1.70 15.00 2.21
C ARG A 300 0.54 15.88 1.73
N SER A 301 -0.31 15.36 0.85
CA SER A 301 -1.50 16.09 0.35
C SER A 301 -2.42 16.49 1.51
N PHE A 302 -2.70 15.52 2.41
CA PHE A 302 -3.49 15.76 3.62
C PHE A 302 -2.87 16.83 4.52
N ILE A 303 -1.57 16.73 4.84
CA ILE A 303 -0.86 17.68 5.70
C ILE A 303 -0.89 19.09 5.11
N LEU A 304 -0.61 19.24 3.82
CA LEU A 304 -0.60 20.55 3.14
C LEU A 304 -1.98 21.22 3.15
N THR A 305 -3.04 20.42 2.98
CA THR A 305 -4.42 20.92 3.02
C THR A 305 -4.85 21.32 4.44
N ASN A 306 -4.32 20.65 5.46
CA ASN A 306 -4.73 20.85 6.85
C ASN A 306 -3.88 21.86 7.64
N ARG A 307 -2.69 22.25 7.14
CA ARG A 307 -1.83 23.23 7.81
C ARG A 307 -2.27 24.67 7.58
N ARG A 308 -2.25 25.47 8.65
CA ARG A 308 -2.23 26.93 8.54
C ARG A 308 -0.90 27.35 7.89
N SER A 309 -0.96 28.29 6.96
CA SER A 309 0.04 28.74 5.96
C SER A 309 1.50 29.00 6.40
N ASN A 310 1.88 28.78 7.66
CA ASN A 310 3.17 29.23 8.21
C ASN A 310 4.11 28.10 8.67
N GLY A 311 3.72 26.82 8.51
CA GLY A 311 4.56 25.67 8.88
C GLY A 311 5.27 25.04 7.68
N LEU A 312 6.57 25.28 7.51
CA LEU A 312 7.37 24.57 6.51
C LEU A 312 7.35 23.06 6.81
N PHE A 313 6.82 22.26 5.88
CA PHE A 313 6.90 20.81 5.91
C PHE A 313 8.18 20.37 5.18
N ASN A 314 9.08 19.70 5.88
CA ASN A 314 10.42 19.39 5.38
C ASN A 314 10.54 17.90 5.02
N MET A 315 10.66 17.59 3.72
CA MET A 315 10.99 16.25 3.22
C MET A 315 12.51 16.05 3.02
N GLN A 316 13.34 17.00 3.46
CA GLN A 316 14.79 16.95 3.29
C GLN A 316 15.38 15.73 3.98
N SER A 317 14.81 15.19 5.06
CA SER A 317 15.25 13.93 5.67
C SER A 317 15.16 12.73 4.73
N ILE A 318 14.06 12.61 3.99
CA ILE A 318 13.86 11.56 2.97
C ILE A 318 14.78 11.83 1.78
N ARG A 319 14.87 13.08 1.32
CA ARG A 319 15.79 13.47 0.25
C ARG A 319 17.26 13.25 0.64
N ASP A 320 17.65 13.53 1.87
CA ASP A 320 19.00 13.35 2.40
C ASP A 320 19.32 11.86 2.58
N PHE A 321 18.32 11.04 2.89
CA PHE A 321 18.45 9.59 2.84
C PHE A 321 18.73 9.13 1.39
N PHE A 322 17.98 9.63 0.41
CA PHE A 322 18.24 9.36 -1.00
C PHE A 322 19.60 9.89 -1.48
N ASN A 323 19.99 11.09 -1.09
CA ASN A 323 21.24 11.72 -1.52
C ASN A 323 22.46 11.01 -0.94
N ARG A 324 22.43 10.62 0.34
CA ARG A 324 23.48 9.81 0.95
C ARG A 324 23.66 8.47 0.24
N ASN A 325 22.56 7.84 -0.16
CA ASN A 325 22.58 6.54 -0.82
C ASN A 325 22.95 6.62 -2.31
N ASN A 326 22.58 7.71 -3.00
CA ASN A 326 23.07 8.01 -4.34
C ASN A 326 24.58 8.30 -4.34
N GLU A 327 25.09 9.00 -3.32
CA GLU A 327 26.54 9.18 -3.14
C GLU A 327 27.26 7.85 -2.90
N ILE A 328 26.68 6.94 -2.10
CA ILE A 328 27.22 5.58 -1.91
C ILE A 328 27.21 4.79 -3.22
N THR A 329 26.14 4.90 -4.02
CA THR A 329 26.05 4.23 -5.33
C THR A 329 27.09 4.79 -6.31
N VAL A 330 27.30 6.10 -6.33
CA VAL A 330 28.34 6.76 -7.14
C VAL A 330 29.75 6.37 -6.65
N LEU A 331 29.97 6.26 -5.33
CA LEU A 331 31.23 5.82 -4.75
C LEU A 331 31.52 4.33 -5.02
N LEU A 332 30.51 3.47 -5.04
CA LEU A 332 30.65 2.07 -5.42
C LEU A 332 31.00 1.92 -6.91
N ILE A 333 30.34 2.70 -7.78
CA ILE A 333 30.66 2.74 -9.22
C ILE A 333 32.09 3.24 -9.43
N LEU A 334 32.49 4.35 -8.79
CA LEU A 334 33.85 4.87 -8.84
C LEU A 334 34.88 3.88 -8.27
N GLY A 335 34.54 3.18 -7.18
CA GLY A 335 35.37 2.13 -6.57
C GLY A 335 35.62 0.96 -7.53
N VAL A 336 34.58 0.50 -8.25
CA VAL A 336 34.70 -0.54 -9.28
C VAL A 336 35.56 -0.07 -10.45
N PHE A 337 35.42 1.19 -10.90
CA PHE A 337 36.27 1.75 -11.96
C PHE A 337 37.74 1.88 -11.53
N VAL A 338 38.01 2.33 -10.30
CA VAL A 338 39.37 2.44 -9.76
C VAL A 338 40.00 1.05 -9.58
N PHE A 339 39.23 0.07 -9.10
CA PHE A 339 39.73 -1.31 -8.95
C PHE A 339 39.99 -1.97 -10.32
N GLY A 340 39.09 -1.76 -11.30
CA GLY A 340 39.26 -2.23 -12.67
C GLY A 340 40.47 -1.62 -13.39
N ALA A 341 40.70 -0.31 -13.23
CA ALA A 341 41.86 0.38 -13.79
C ALA A 341 43.18 -0.11 -13.17
N ASN A 342 43.21 -0.35 -11.86
CA ASN A 342 44.38 -0.90 -11.17
C ASN A 342 44.66 -2.35 -11.60
N MET A 343 43.63 -3.18 -11.78
CA MET A 343 43.77 -4.55 -12.31
C MET A 343 44.27 -4.56 -13.76
N LEU A 344 43.77 -3.68 -14.63
CA LEU A 344 44.26 -3.54 -16.01
C LEU A 344 45.74 -3.13 -16.06
N THR A 345 46.14 -2.23 -15.17
CA THR A 345 47.52 -1.75 -15.05
C THR A 345 48.43 -2.86 -14.51
N TYR A 346 47.96 -3.61 -13.51
CA TYR A 346 48.64 -4.78 -12.96
C TYR A 346 48.86 -5.89 -14.00
N VAL A 347 47.84 -6.17 -14.83
CA VAL A 347 47.94 -7.17 -15.90
C VAL A 347 48.90 -6.73 -17.00
N LYS A 348 48.90 -5.44 -17.38
CA LYS A 348 49.87 -4.90 -18.36
C LYS A 348 51.32 -4.98 -17.87
N LEU A 349 51.57 -4.84 -16.57
CA LEU A 349 52.91 -4.94 -15.99
C LEU A 349 53.43 -6.38 -15.87
N ARG A 350 52.56 -7.40 -16.05
CA ARG A 350 52.92 -8.83 -15.97
C ARG A 350 52.95 -9.55 -17.31
N GLN A 351 52.69 -8.87 -18.43
CA GLN A 351 52.95 -9.47 -19.73
C GLN A 351 54.48 -9.55 -19.92
N PRO A 352 55.04 -10.76 -20.09
CA PRO A 352 56.47 -10.89 -20.35
C PRO A 352 56.80 -10.20 -21.68
N MET A 353 57.82 -9.35 -21.66
CA MET A 353 58.38 -8.68 -22.84
C MET A 353 58.89 -9.68 -23.87
#